data_AF-R5ZNG8-F1
#
_entry.id   AF-R5ZNG8-F1
#
_cell.length_a   1.000
_cell.length_b   1.000
_cell.length_c   1.000
_cell.angle_alpha   90.00
_cell.angle_beta   90.00
_cell.angle_gamma   90.00
#
_symmetry.space_group_name_H-M   'P 1'
#
loop_
_entity.id
_entity.type
_entity.pdbx_description
1 polymer ?
#
loop_
_entity_poly.entity_id
_entity_poly.type
_entity_poly.pdbx_seq_one_letter_code
_entity_poly.pdbx_strand_id
1 'polypeptide(L)'
;MITDWSGIAYEYAYTTCKPVLFIDTPMKIMNPEYKKIGIEPLNIWMRYEIGRVLKLDEIDKTADTAAKMLAASDTYKDSIDRFVKEYVYNLGSSASVGAKYIIQEIQKAIKRHKEQE
;
A
#
# COMPACT_ATOMS: atom_id res chain seq x y z
N MET A 1 14.33 -2.01 -2.22
CA MET A 1 13.73 -3.33 -1.94
C MET A 1 13.33 -3.99 -3.25
N ILE A 2 13.42 -5.31 -3.36
CA ILE A 2 12.92 -6.09 -4.51
C ILE A 2 11.87 -7.07 -3.99
N THR A 3 10.69 -7.10 -4.62
CA THR A 3 9.58 -7.99 -4.22
C THR A 3 8.66 -8.25 -5.43
N ASP A 4 7.60 -9.03 -5.28
CA ASP A 4 6.62 -9.31 -6.32
C ASP A 4 5.28 -8.61 -6.06
N TRP A 5 4.41 -9.20 -5.24
CA TRP A 5 3.05 -8.73 -4.92
C TRP A 5 2.87 -8.42 -3.44
N SER A 6 3.94 -8.47 -2.64
CA SER A 6 3.86 -8.27 -1.20
C SER A 6 3.42 -6.85 -0.83
N GLY A 7 2.45 -6.76 0.08
CA GLY A 7 1.99 -5.50 0.66
C GLY A 7 3.08 -4.70 1.39
N ILE A 8 4.17 -5.37 1.81
CA ILE A 8 5.31 -4.70 2.45
C ILE A 8 5.99 -3.67 1.52
N ALA A 9 5.78 -3.80 0.21
CA ALA A 9 6.15 -2.80 -0.80
C ALA A 9 5.70 -1.39 -0.44
N TYR A 10 4.42 -1.26 -0.08
CA TYR A 10 3.81 0.02 0.21
C TYR A 10 4.32 0.58 1.53
N GLU A 11 4.42 -0.26 2.57
CA GLU A 11 4.98 0.15 3.86
C GLU A 11 6.43 0.63 3.72
N TYR A 12 7.27 -0.10 3.00
CA TYR A 12 8.66 0.29 2.74
C TYR A 12 8.73 1.61 1.98
N ALA A 13 7.99 1.74 0.88
CA ALA A 13 8.00 2.96 0.07
C ALA A 13 7.51 4.16 0.88
N TYR A 14 6.37 4.04 1.55
CA TYR A 14 5.74 5.12 2.31
C TYR A 14 6.56 5.59 3.51
N THR A 15 7.29 4.69 4.17
CA THR A 15 8.11 5.04 5.34
C THR A 15 9.49 5.56 4.98
N THR A 16 10.06 5.11 3.85
CA THR A 16 11.44 5.46 3.45
C THR A 16 11.50 6.48 2.33
N CYS A 17 10.39 6.73 1.64
CA CYS A 17 10.28 7.45 0.38
C CYS A 17 11.25 6.94 -0.70
N LYS A 18 11.56 5.63 -0.68
CA LYS A 18 12.43 4.97 -1.66
C LYS A 18 11.63 4.10 -2.61
N PRO A 19 12.03 4.00 -3.89
CA PRO A 19 11.31 3.19 -4.85
C PRO A 19 11.49 1.68 -4.61
N VAL A 20 10.52 0.90 -5.09
CA VAL A 20 10.51 -0.56 -5.01
C VAL A 20 10.61 -1.17 -6.40
N LEU A 21 11.50 -2.15 -6.58
CA LEU A 21 11.56 -2.91 -7.82
C LEU A 21 10.68 -4.15 -7.67
N PHE A 22 9.73 -4.28 -8.57
CA PHE A 22 8.76 -5.35 -8.59
C PHE A 22 9.09 -6.38 -9.67
N ILE A 23 8.97 -7.66 -9.36
CA ILE A 23 9.01 -8.73 -10.35
C ILE A 23 7.59 -9.21 -10.62
N ASP A 24 7.19 -9.23 -11.88
CA ASP A 24 5.84 -9.58 -12.31
C ASP A 24 5.63 -11.09 -12.38
N THR A 25 5.60 -11.71 -11.21
CA THR A 25 5.22 -13.12 -11.07
C THR A 25 3.71 -13.28 -11.30
N PRO A 26 3.21 -14.48 -11.62
CA PRO A 26 1.77 -14.72 -11.65
C PRO A 26 1.10 -14.31 -10.33
N MET A 27 0.06 -13.47 -10.42
CA MET A 27 -0.64 -12.96 -9.25
C MET A 27 -1.34 -14.08 -8.48
N LYS A 28 -1.14 -14.11 -7.15
CA LYS A 28 -1.93 -14.97 -6.26
C LYS A 28 -3.31 -14.35 -6.02
N ILE A 29 -4.32 -14.88 -6.70
CA ILE A 29 -5.71 -14.42 -6.55
C ILE A 29 -6.40 -15.23 -5.45
N MET A 30 -6.65 -14.59 -4.30
CA MET A 30 -7.37 -15.20 -3.17
C MET A 30 -8.89 -15.09 -3.30
N ASN A 31 -9.37 -14.04 -3.98
CA ASN A 31 -10.78 -13.83 -4.27
C ASN A 31 -10.96 -13.78 -5.80
N PRO A 32 -11.46 -14.85 -6.45
CA PRO A 32 -11.63 -14.88 -7.90
C PRO A 32 -12.67 -13.86 -8.40
N GLU A 33 -13.60 -13.46 -7.52
CA GLU A 33 -14.70 -12.56 -7.86
C GLU A 33 -14.37 -11.08 -7.65
N TYR A 34 -13.11 -10.72 -7.35
CA TYR A 34 -12.71 -9.35 -7.07
C TYR A 34 -13.11 -8.36 -8.19
N LYS A 35 -13.18 -8.84 -9.43
CA LYS A 35 -13.61 -8.05 -10.59
C LYS A 35 -15.06 -7.55 -10.50
N LYS A 36 -15.94 -8.24 -9.75
CA LYS A 36 -17.33 -7.81 -9.54
C LYS A 36 -17.45 -6.51 -8.75
N ILE A 37 -16.41 -6.11 -8.01
CA ILE A 37 -16.37 -4.84 -7.27
C ILE A 37 -16.31 -3.65 -8.24
N GLY A 38 -15.85 -3.86 -9.47
CA GLY A 38 -15.75 -2.79 -10.49
C GLY A 38 -14.65 -1.76 -10.20
N ILE A 39 -13.78 -2.02 -9.22
CA ILE A 39 -12.66 -1.16 -8.83
C ILE A 39 -11.39 -1.97 -8.94
N GLU A 40 -10.37 -1.40 -9.60
CA GLU A 40 -9.06 -2.03 -9.66
C GLU A 40 -8.37 -1.97 -8.30
N PRO A 41 -7.91 -3.11 -7.75
CA PRO A 41 -7.17 -3.13 -6.49
C PRO A 41 -5.93 -2.24 -6.56
N LEU A 42 -5.74 -1.40 -5.53
CA LEU A 42 -4.61 -0.47 -5.42
C LEU A 42 -3.26 -1.16 -5.61
N ASN A 43 -3.14 -2.40 -5.14
CA ASN A 43 -1.90 -3.16 -5.22
C ASN A 43 -1.50 -3.57 -6.66
N ILE A 44 -2.39 -3.43 -7.64
CA ILE A 44 -2.10 -3.71 -9.04
C ILE A 44 -1.41 -2.51 -9.68
N TRP A 45 -2.10 -1.37 -9.76
CA TRP A 45 -1.62 -0.21 -10.49
C TRP A 45 -0.53 0.57 -9.73
N MET A 46 -0.53 0.55 -8.40
CA MET A 46 0.42 1.35 -7.62
C MET A 46 1.88 0.92 -7.79
N ARG A 47 2.14 -0.33 -8.21
CA ARG A 47 3.50 -0.84 -8.46
C ARG A 47 4.25 -0.03 -9.51
N TYR A 48 3.52 0.58 -10.45
CA TYR A 48 4.08 1.44 -11.49
C TYR A 48 4.37 2.87 -11.02
N GLU A 49 3.74 3.29 -9.92
CA GLU A 49 3.82 4.65 -9.37
C GLU A 49 4.93 4.79 -8.32
N ILE A 50 5.08 3.78 -7.46
CA ILE A 50 6.08 3.77 -6.38
C ILE A 50 7.39 3.09 -6.77
N GLY A 51 7.56 2.77 -8.07
CA GLY A 51 8.71 2.01 -8.52
C GLY A 51 8.67 1.57 -9.98
N ARG A 52 9.20 0.37 -10.23
CA ARG A 52 9.25 -0.25 -11.56
C ARG A 52 8.89 -1.72 -11.47
N VAL A 53 8.30 -2.24 -12.54
CA VAL A 53 7.93 -3.64 -12.68
C VAL A 53 8.74 -4.24 -13.81
N LEU A 54 9.41 -5.37 -13.55
CA LEU A 54 10.09 -6.19 -14.55
C LEU A 54 9.35 -7.51 -14.71
N LYS A 55 9.17 -7.94 -15.95
CA LYS A 55 8.66 -9.28 -16.24
C LYS A 55 9.71 -10.36 -15.97
N LEU A 56 9.28 -11.61 -15.91
CA LEU A 56 10.18 -12.75 -15.69
C LEU A 56 11.27 -12.89 -16.76
N ASP A 57 10.98 -12.48 -17.99
CA ASP A 57 11.91 -12.46 -19.12
C ASP A 57 12.81 -11.20 -19.16
N GLU A 58 12.71 -10.33 -18.16
CA GLU A 58 13.51 -9.09 -18.05
C GLU A 58 14.39 -9.05 -16.78
N ILE A 59 14.53 -10.17 -16.08
CA ILE A 59 15.29 -10.25 -14.82
C ILE A 59 16.76 -9.89 -15.02
N ASP A 60 17.32 -10.10 -16.21
CA ASP A 60 18.66 -9.67 -16.60
C ASP A 60 18.85 -8.14 -16.48
N LYS A 61 17.77 -7.35 -16.58
CA LYS A 61 17.78 -5.89 -16.44
C LYS A 61 17.72 -5.40 -14.98
N THR A 62 17.67 -6.31 -14.00
CA THR A 62 17.47 -5.96 -12.58
C THR A 62 18.50 -4.95 -12.08
N ALA A 63 19.79 -5.18 -12.35
CA ALA A 63 20.87 -4.32 -11.84
C ALA A 63 20.81 -2.90 -12.45
N ASP A 64 20.66 -2.81 -13.77
CA ASP A 64 20.53 -1.54 -14.49
C ASP A 64 19.27 -0.77 -14.06
N THR A 65 18.15 -1.46 -13.92
CA THR A 65 16.89 -0.85 -13.47
C THR A 65 17.01 -0.31 -12.06
N ALA A 66 17.60 -1.07 -11.13
CA ALA A 66 17.83 -0.63 -9.76
C ALA A 66 18.76 0.60 -9.71
N ALA A 67 19.84 0.61 -10.49
CA ALA A 67 20.75 1.75 -10.58
C ALA A 67 20.04 3.01 -11.07
N LYS A 68 19.22 2.90 -12.13
CA LYS A 68 18.40 4.01 -12.66
C LYS A 68 17.39 4.52 -11.64
N MET A 69 16.75 3.62 -10.88
CA MET A 69 15.81 4.01 -9.84
C MET A 69 16.47 4.76 -8.69
N LEU A 70 17.67 4.33 -8.28
CA LEU A 70 18.45 5.00 -7.25
C LEU A 70 18.91 6.39 -7.73
N ALA A 71 19.33 6.52 -8.99
CA ALA A 71 19.71 7.80 -9.57
C ALA A 71 18.52 8.79 -9.69
N ALA A 72 17.29 8.27 -9.81
CA ALA A 72 16.06 9.05 -9.87
C ALA A 72 15.30 9.13 -8.53
N SER A 73 15.97 8.90 -7.39
CA SER A 73 15.31 8.75 -6.09
C SER A 73 14.46 9.96 -5.69
N ASP A 74 14.86 11.18 -6.06
CA ASP A 74 14.09 12.40 -5.73
C ASP A 74 12.73 12.44 -6.46
N THR A 75 12.68 12.02 -7.73
CA THR A 75 11.42 11.92 -8.49
C THR A 75 10.46 10.92 -7.85
N TYR A 76 10.97 9.78 -7.38
CA TYR A 76 10.13 8.81 -6.68
C TYR A 76 9.68 9.31 -5.32
N LYS A 77 10.53 10.04 -4.60
CA LYS A 77 10.19 10.61 -3.29
C LYS A 77 8.96 11.51 -3.40
N ASP A 78 8.90 12.40 -4.39
CA ASP A 78 7.76 13.30 -4.58
C ASP A 78 6.48 12.54 -4.93
N SER A 79 6.58 11.55 -5.82
CA SER A 79 5.47 10.67 -6.18
C SER A 79 4.93 9.92 -4.95
N ILE A 80 5.82 9.27 -4.20
CA ILE A 80 5.49 8.47 -3.03
C ILE A 80 4.88 9.35 -1.93
N ASP A 81 5.45 10.52 -1.65
CA ASP A 81 4.95 11.45 -0.64
C ASP A 81 3.51 11.92 -0.95
N ARG A 82 3.22 12.19 -2.23
CA ARG A 82 1.85 12.49 -2.68
C ARG A 82 0.90 11.33 -2.37
N PHE A 83 1.28 10.09 -2.68
CA PHE A 83 0.45 8.92 -2.41
C PHE A 83 0.24 8.68 -0.90
N VAL A 84 1.26 8.90 -0.07
CA VAL A 84 1.11 8.83 1.38
C VAL A 84 0.05 9.81 1.86
N LYS A 85 0.10 11.06 1.39
CA LYS A 85 -0.87 12.09 1.78
C LYS A 85 -2.29 11.80 1.30
N GLU A 86 -2.43 11.15 0.14
CA GLU A 86 -3.73 10.84 -0.45
C GLU A 86 -4.37 9.59 0.16
N TYR A 87 -3.59 8.53 0.41
CA TYR A 87 -4.13 7.20 0.75
C TYR A 87 -3.87 6.75 2.20
N VAL A 88 -2.99 7.42 2.96
CA VAL A 88 -2.71 7.05 4.36
C VAL A 88 -3.47 7.98 5.32
N TYR A 89 -4.58 7.48 5.84
CA TYR A 89 -5.40 8.20 6.80
C TYR A 89 -4.84 8.12 8.22
N ASN A 90 -5.03 9.21 8.98
CA ASN A 90 -4.57 9.33 10.37
C ASN A 90 -3.07 9.02 10.52
N LEU A 91 -2.25 9.44 9.55
CA LEU A 91 -0.80 9.22 9.61
C LEU A 91 -0.24 9.77 10.94
N GLY A 92 0.54 8.93 11.64
CA GLY A 92 1.12 9.26 12.95
C GLY A 92 0.13 9.28 14.13
N SER A 93 -1.18 9.09 13.90
CA SER A 93 -2.21 9.14 14.95
C SER A 93 -3.25 8.02 14.90
N SER A 94 -3.12 7.10 13.95
CA SER A 94 -4.08 6.02 13.66
C SER A 94 -4.45 5.19 14.89
N ALA A 95 -3.47 4.85 15.74
CA ALA A 95 -3.72 4.11 16.97
C ALA A 95 -4.64 4.87 17.94
N SER A 96 -4.40 6.18 18.14
CA SER A 96 -5.22 7.02 19.03
C SER A 96 -6.63 7.19 18.47
N VAL A 97 -6.75 7.44 17.16
CA VAL A 97 -8.04 7.61 16.47
C VAL A 97 -8.86 6.32 16.55
N GLY A 98 -8.24 5.17 16.25
CA GLY A 98 -8.88 3.86 16.34
C GLY A 98 -9.32 3.51 17.76
N ALA A 99 -8.46 3.74 18.75
CA ALA A 99 -8.81 3.48 20.16
C ALA A 99 -9.99 4.34 20.63
N LYS A 100 -10.00 5.63 20.29
CA LYS A 100 -11.12 6.53 20.60
C LYS A 100 -12.43 6.05 19.97
N TYR A 101 -12.40 5.64 18.70
CA TYR A 101 -13.57 5.11 18.01
C TYR A 101 -14.13 3.87 18.71
N ILE A 102 -13.26 2.89 19.01
CA ILE A 102 -13.67 1.64 19.67
C ILE A 102 -14.32 1.92 21.04
N ILE A 103 -13.69 2.75 21.88
CA ILE A 103 -14.22 3.11 23.20
C ILE A 103 -15.60 3.76 23.07
N GLN A 104 -15.77 4.68 22.12
CA GLN A 104 -17.05 5.36 21.88
C GLN A 104 -18.15 4.38 21.45
N GLU A 105 -17.86 3.46 20.54
CA GLU A 105 -18.85 2.47 20.08
C GLU A 105 -19.27 1.51 21.21
N ILE A 106 -18.34 1.12 22.08
CA ILE A 106 -18.64 0.30 23.27
C ILE A 106 -19.57 1.08 24.23
N GLN A 107 -19.28 2.35 24.50
CA GLN A 107 -20.11 3.19 25.36
C GLN A 107 -21.53 3.35 24.80
N LYS A 108 -21.68 3.54 23.48
CA LYS A 108 -22.99 3.59 22.81
C LYS A 108 -23.74 2.27 22.93
N ALA A 109 -23.05 1.13 22.75
CA ALA A 109 -23.66 -0.19 22.89
C ALA A 109 -24.19 -0.42 24.32
N ILE A 110 -23.40 -0.08 25.34
CA ILE A 110 -23.81 -0.18 26.76
C ILE A 110 -25.04 0.68 27.03
N LYS A 111 -25.07 1.93 26.53
CA LYS A 111 -26.20 2.84 26.72
C LYS A 111 -27.49 2.28 26.10
N ARG A 112 -27.44 1.79 24.85
CA ARG A 112 -28.60 1.19 24.17
C ARG A 112 -29.15 -0.01 24.93
N HIS A 113 -28.29 -0.83 25.52
CA HIS A 113 -28.73 -2.00 26.28
C HIS A 113 -29.52 -1.59 27.53
N LYS A 114 -29.02 -0.59 28.28
CA LYS A 114 -29.71 -0.06 29.47
C LYS A 114 -31.04 0.63 29.16
N GLU A 115 -31.22 1.14 27.95
CA GLU A 115 -32.49 1.79 27.53
C GLU A 115 -33.54 0.77 27.06
N GLN A 116 -33.15 -0.49 26.88
CA GLN A 116 -34.03 -1.60 26.48
C GLN A 116 -34.47 -2.48 27.65
N GLU A 117 -33.88 -2.27 28.83
CA GLU A 117 -34.29 -2.83 30.12
C GLU A 117 -35.29 -1.89 30.82
#